data_AF-A0A1W9MKH0-F1
#
_entry.id   AF-A0A1W9MKH0-F1
#
_cell.length_a   1.000
_cell.length_b   1.000
_cell.length_c   1.000
_cell.angle_alpha   90.00
_cell.angle_beta   90.00
_cell.angle_gamma   90.00
#
_symmetry.space_group_name_H-M   'P 1'
#
loop_
_entity.id
_entity.type
_entity.pdbx_description
1 polymer ?
#
loop_
_entity_poly.entity_id
_entity_poly.type
_entity_poly.pdbx_seq_one_letter_code
_entity_poly.pdbx_strand_id
1 'polypeptide(L)'
;MLGDGWDVNLCVYDNKTLRNDYNGGGKNLENFKGNEFSVWNPAGILTEHAFEIVKDALNFKHSKIFVDGEEDLFVIPCVKFCPPDTLLFYGQPNEGIVMVEINRTVQKDIENLFGEFYAGICEEVRAYGHENVLSRHKMTFEVTKDDHLTKKGDCIIGVNADKSVAGFSEKFKDTLKHANSFVKIFIICAQFRDEIKAKGNENLILTNEEDIVVRKSKWTDDRTIAIMADKAAIDLNKEMVKALTDKDTEIILKFVVWRE
;
A
#
# COMPACT_ATOMS: atom_id res chain seq x y z
N MET A 1 -15.70 24.19 -1.47
CA MET A 1 -15.62 24.18 0.00
C MET A 1 -16.30 22.91 0.47
N LEU A 2 -15.69 22.14 1.38
CA LEU A 2 -16.42 21.10 2.10
C LEU A 2 -17.50 21.79 2.95
N GLY A 3 -18.76 21.40 2.79
CA GLY A 3 -19.85 21.84 3.66
C GLY A 3 -20.55 23.16 3.33
N ASP A 4 -20.33 23.80 2.17
CA ASP A 4 -21.13 24.97 1.76
C ASP A 4 -22.54 24.54 1.34
N GLY A 5 -23.44 24.42 2.32
CA GLY A 5 -24.86 24.09 2.12
C GLY A 5 -25.19 22.60 2.06
N TRP A 6 -24.21 21.72 2.26
CA TRP A 6 -24.36 20.27 2.20
C TRP A 6 -23.91 19.61 3.50
N ASP A 7 -24.71 18.67 4.01
CA ASP A 7 -24.35 17.85 5.16
C ASP A 7 -23.45 16.69 4.70
N VAL A 8 -22.14 16.85 4.84
CA VAL A 8 -21.16 15.87 4.36
C VAL A 8 -21.03 14.73 5.36
N ASN A 9 -21.34 13.50 4.94
CA ASN A 9 -21.20 12.30 5.78
C ASN A 9 -19.78 11.75 5.79
N LEU A 10 -19.12 11.69 4.63
CA LEU A 10 -17.78 11.14 4.48
C LEU A 10 -16.94 12.04 3.56
N CYS A 11 -15.73 12.34 3.98
CA CYS A 11 -14.72 13.03 3.18
C CYS A 11 -13.47 12.14 3.04
N VAL A 12 -12.96 11.97 1.83
CA VAL A 12 -11.70 11.26 1.56
C VAL A 12 -10.75 12.24 0.88
N TYR A 13 -9.48 12.30 1.31
CA TYR A 13 -8.53 13.31 0.83
C TYR A 13 -7.07 12.86 0.98
N ASP A 14 -6.17 13.33 0.11
CA ASP A 14 -4.71 13.06 0.14
C ASP A 14 -3.85 14.33 0.34
N ASN A 15 -4.48 15.50 0.55
CA ASN A 15 -3.89 16.85 0.63
C ASN A 15 -3.13 17.31 -0.63
N LYS A 16 -3.31 16.67 -1.79
CA LYS A 16 -2.69 17.06 -3.05
C LYS A 16 -3.75 17.55 -4.04
N THR A 17 -3.29 18.36 -4.98
CA THR A 17 -4.05 18.68 -6.20
C THR A 17 -3.09 18.67 -7.37
N LEU A 18 -3.45 17.98 -8.46
CA LEU A 18 -2.59 17.86 -9.65
C LEU A 18 -1.15 17.40 -9.31
N ARG A 19 -1.01 16.44 -8.38
CA ARG A 19 0.27 15.89 -7.88
C ARG A 19 1.20 16.88 -7.18
N ASN A 20 0.73 18.08 -6.83
CA ASN A 20 1.44 19.06 -6.00
C ASN A 20 0.74 19.23 -4.65
N ASP A 21 1.52 19.58 -3.61
CA ASP A 21 0.98 19.87 -2.28
C ASP A 21 -0.02 21.04 -2.36
N TYR A 22 -1.22 20.82 -1.82
CA TYR A 22 -2.25 21.85 -1.80
C TYR A 22 -2.09 22.76 -0.57
N ASN A 23 -1.41 23.89 -0.76
CA ASN A 23 -1.30 24.96 0.26
C ASN A 23 -2.50 25.95 0.24
N GLY A 24 -3.54 25.66 -0.54
CA GLY A 24 -4.64 26.55 -0.89
C GLY A 24 -5.84 26.52 0.05
N GLY A 25 -5.64 26.62 1.36
CA GLY A 25 -6.74 26.89 2.31
C GLY A 25 -7.38 25.67 2.95
N GLY A 26 -6.65 25.03 3.88
CA GLY A 26 -7.15 23.96 4.75
C GLY A 26 -8.28 24.33 5.72
N LYS A 27 -8.77 25.58 5.70
CA LYS A 27 -9.77 26.09 6.66
C LYS A 27 -11.10 25.31 6.67
N ASN A 28 -11.51 24.69 5.56
CA ASN A 28 -12.78 23.95 5.53
C ASN A 28 -12.65 22.49 6.00
N LEU A 29 -11.47 21.88 5.83
CA LEU A 29 -11.22 20.50 6.25
C LEU A 29 -10.83 20.44 7.73
N GLU A 30 -10.11 21.45 8.23
CA GLU A 30 -9.83 21.66 9.67
C GLU A 30 -11.11 21.92 10.48
N ASN A 31 -12.11 22.60 9.88
CA ASN A 31 -13.39 22.90 10.53
C ASN A 31 -14.42 21.78 10.40
N PHE A 32 -14.19 20.78 9.54
CA PHE A 32 -15.07 19.63 9.42
C PHE A 32 -14.92 18.72 10.64
N LYS A 33 -15.99 18.65 11.45
CA LYS A 33 -16.03 17.81 12.66
C LYS A 33 -16.52 16.41 12.30
N GLY A 34 -15.65 15.43 12.42
CA GLY A 34 -15.97 14.02 12.19
C GLY A 34 -14.90 13.11 12.76
N ASN A 35 -15.16 11.80 12.74
CA ASN A 35 -14.18 10.80 13.14
C ASN A 35 -13.05 10.75 12.13
N GLU A 36 -11.81 10.65 12.61
CA GLU A 36 -10.62 10.70 11.77
C GLU A 36 -10.08 9.30 11.55
N PHE A 37 -9.84 8.98 10.28
CA PHE A 37 -9.25 7.73 9.84
C PHE A 37 -8.06 8.03 8.93
N SER A 38 -7.10 7.12 8.88
CA SER A 38 -5.97 7.20 7.97
C SER A 38 -5.71 5.85 7.32
N VAL A 39 -5.47 5.86 6.02
CA VAL A 39 -5.17 4.65 5.25
C VAL A 39 -4.07 4.95 4.24
N TRP A 40 -3.22 3.97 3.97
CA TRP A 40 -2.27 4.07 2.87
C TRP A 40 -2.84 3.37 1.64
N ASN A 41 -2.79 4.05 0.49
CA ASN A 41 -3.28 3.49 -0.77
C ASN A 41 -2.32 3.86 -1.93
N PRO A 42 -1.64 2.87 -2.54
CA PRO A 42 -0.66 3.16 -3.58
C PRO A 42 -1.32 3.61 -4.89
N ALA A 43 -0.55 4.36 -5.69
CA ALA A 43 -1.04 4.91 -6.95
C ALA A 43 -1.54 3.82 -7.92
N GLY A 44 -2.71 4.05 -8.49
CA GLY A 44 -3.39 3.15 -9.43
C GLY A 44 -3.83 1.79 -8.86
N ILE A 45 -3.85 1.61 -7.54
CA ILE A 45 -4.33 0.39 -6.88
C ILE A 45 -5.29 0.78 -5.77
N LEU A 46 -6.30 -0.05 -5.53
CA LEU A 46 -7.14 0.03 -4.35
C LEU A 46 -6.78 -1.14 -3.42
N THR A 47 -6.47 -0.90 -2.15
CA THR A 47 -6.13 -1.98 -1.20
C THR A 47 -7.37 -2.53 -0.49
N GLU A 48 -7.31 -3.74 0.07
CA GLU A 48 -8.41 -4.28 0.90
C GLU A 48 -8.72 -3.35 2.10
N HIS A 49 -7.67 -2.79 2.72
CA HIS A 49 -7.81 -1.80 3.80
C HIS A 49 -8.56 -0.54 3.35
N ALA A 50 -8.48 -0.13 2.07
CA ALA A 50 -9.25 0.99 1.55
C ALA A 50 -10.76 0.71 1.54
N PHE A 51 -11.18 -0.55 1.34
CA PHE A 51 -12.58 -0.95 1.46
C PHE A 51 -13.02 -1.01 2.92
N GLU A 52 -12.20 -1.60 3.79
CA GLU A 52 -12.49 -1.75 5.22
C GLU A 52 -12.63 -0.38 5.91
N ILE A 53 -11.70 0.54 5.68
CA ILE A 53 -11.70 1.86 6.31
C ILE A 53 -12.92 2.69 5.89
N VAL A 54 -13.38 2.56 4.64
CA VAL A 54 -14.60 3.24 4.17
C VAL A 54 -15.82 2.67 4.88
N LYS A 55 -15.91 1.34 4.99
CA LYS A 55 -17.00 0.67 5.72
C LYS A 55 -17.03 1.10 7.20
N ASP A 56 -15.86 1.18 7.84
CA ASP A 56 -15.75 1.59 9.24
C ASP A 56 -16.13 3.06 9.44
N ALA A 57 -15.66 3.94 8.55
CA ALA A 57 -15.97 5.36 8.59
C ALA A 57 -17.46 5.66 8.41
N LEU A 58 -18.17 4.85 7.61
CA LEU A 58 -19.62 4.97 7.38
C LEU A 58 -20.48 4.57 8.60
N ASN A 59 -19.90 3.97 9.64
CA ASN A 59 -20.62 3.71 10.90
C ASN A 59 -20.86 4.98 11.72
N PHE A 60 -20.26 6.11 11.32
CA PHE A 60 -20.39 7.39 11.99
C PHE A 60 -21.12 8.40 11.11
N LYS A 61 -21.79 9.36 11.74
CA LYS A 61 -22.55 10.39 11.03
C LYS A 61 -21.67 11.28 10.13
N HIS A 62 -20.48 11.63 10.63
CA HIS A 62 -19.47 12.44 9.95
C HIS A 62 -18.10 11.80 10.16
N SER A 63 -17.38 11.56 9.07
CA SER A 63 -16.04 10.96 9.07
C SER A 63 -15.15 11.59 8.01
N LYS A 64 -13.84 11.59 8.27
CA LYS A 64 -12.81 11.94 7.28
C LYS A 64 -11.73 10.87 7.22
N ILE A 65 -11.35 10.49 6.01
CA ILE A 65 -10.31 9.51 5.73
C ILE A 65 -9.16 10.23 5.04
N PHE A 66 -8.03 10.34 5.71
CA PHE A 66 -6.78 10.75 5.10
C PHE A 66 -6.15 9.57 4.36
N VAL A 67 -5.80 9.79 3.09
CA VAL A 67 -5.15 8.78 2.25
C VAL A 67 -3.69 9.17 2.05
N ASP A 68 -2.79 8.39 2.66
CA ASP A 68 -1.36 8.45 2.33
C ASP A 68 -1.13 7.71 1.01
N GLY A 69 -1.16 8.46 -0.10
CA GLY A 69 -0.95 7.92 -1.44
C GLY A 69 -1.85 8.59 -2.47
N GLU A 70 -2.71 7.81 -3.14
CA GLU A 70 -3.70 8.26 -4.13
C GLU A 70 -5.12 7.91 -3.66
N GLU A 71 -5.99 8.92 -3.60
CA GLU A 71 -7.39 8.83 -3.18
C GLU A 71 -8.36 8.69 -4.36
N ASP A 72 -7.94 8.97 -5.59
CA ASP A 72 -8.80 8.99 -6.79
C ASP A 72 -9.67 7.72 -6.93
N LEU A 73 -9.13 6.55 -6.60
CA LEU A 73 -9.85 5.27 -6.67
C LEU A 73 -10.84 5.03 -5.52
N PHE A 74 -10.88 5.87 -4.48
CA PHE A 74 -11.81 5.74 -3.35
C PHE A 74 -13.27 5.99 -3.73
N VAL A 75 -13.53 6.49 -4.95
CA VAL A 75 -14.89 6.49 -5.52
C VAL A 75 -15.50 5.08 -5.50
N ILE A 76 -14.71 4.05 -5.82
CA ILE A 76 -15.16 2.65 -5.91
C ILE A 76 -15.67 2.10 -4.55
N PRO A 77 -14.89 2.12 -3.45
CA PRO A 77 -15.38 1.62 -2.17
C PRO A 77 -16.52 2.47 -1.62
N CYS A 78 -16.54 3.79 -1.89
CA CYS A 78 -17.65 4.64 -1.51
C CYS A 78 -18.95 4.26 -2.25
N VAL A 79 -18.90 4.07 -3.58
CA VAL A 79 -20.07 3.59 -4.35
C VAL A 79 -20.57 2.26 -3.79
N LYS A 80 -19.65 1.34 -3.48
CA LYS A 80 -19.98 0.00 -2.99
C LYS A 80 -20.70 0.00 -1.64
N PHE A 81 -20.27 0.84 -0.69
CA PHE A 81 -20.76 0.75 0.69
C PHE A 81 -21.73 1.85 1.11
N CYS A 82 -21.76 2.99 0.42
CA CYS A 82 -22.74 4.01 0.72
C CYS A 82 -24.17 3.53 0.39
N PRO A 83 -25.18 3.95 1.16
CA PRO A 83 -26.57 3.68 0.83
C PRO A 83 -26.95 4.22 -0.56
N PRO A 84 -27.91 3.59 -1.27
CA PRO A 84 -28.59 4.24 -2.38
C PRO A 84 -29.14 5.63 -1.98
N ASP A 85 -29.28 6.52 -2.96
CA ASP A 85 -29.68 7.93 -2.79
C ASP A 85 -28.58 8.82 -2.16
N THR A 86 -27.34 8.33 -2.10
CA THR A 86 -26.17 9.13 -1.71
C THR A 86 -25.61 9.89 -2.92
N LEU A 87 -25.31 11.17 -2.74
CA LEU A 87 -24.55 11.96 -3.72
C LEU A 87 -23.05 11.90 -3.40
N LEU A 88 -22.28 11.32 -4.31
CA LEU A 88 -20.83 11.28 -4.24
C LEU A 88 -20.25 12.35 -5.17
N PHE A 89 -19.34 13.15 -4.65
CA PHE A 89 -18.60 14.15 -5.41
C PHE A 89 -17.12 13.81 -5.44
N TYR A 90 -16.50 13.83 -6.62
CA TYR A 90 -15.06 13.65 -6.75
C TYR A 90 -14.49 14.57 -7.84
N GLY A 91 -13.18 14.87 -7.75
CA GLY A 91 -12.49 15.65 -8.76
C GLY A 91 -12.04 14.76 -9.91
N GLN A 92 -12.25 15.20 -11.16
CA GLN A 92 -11.72 14.52 -12.34
C GLN A 92 -10.79 15.48 -13.11
N PRO A 93 -9.54 15.06 -13.39
CA PRO A 93 -8.59 15.87 -14.16
C PRO A 93 -9.19 16.36 -15.49
N ASN A 94 -9.09 17.66 -15.73
CA ASN A 94 -9.62 18.38 -16.91
C ASN A 94 -11.16 18.41 -17.07
N GLU A 95 -11.92 17.78 -16.18
CA GLU A 95 -13.39 17.74 -16.24
C GLU A 95 -14.05 18.54 -15.10
N GLY A 96 -13.35 18.74 -13.98
CA GLY A 96 -13.86 19.46 -12.82
C GLY A 96 -14.45 18.53 -11.76
N ILE A 97 -15.51 18.96 -11.08
CA ILE A 97 -16.19 18.13 -10.07
C ILE A 97 -17.24 17.27 -10.77
N VAL A 98 -17.14 15.97 -10.59
CA VAL A 98 -18.14 14.99 -11.04
C VAL A 98 -19.03 14.61 -9.86
N MET A 99 -20.34 14.54 -10.13
CA MET A 99 -21.35 14.08 -9.18
C MET A 99 -21.89 12.72 -9.64
N VAL A 100 -21.87 11.75 -8.74
CA VAL A 100 -22.45 10.41 -8.93
C VAL A 100 -23.59 10.24 -7.95
N GLU A 101 -24.79 9.99 -8.46
CA GLU A 101 -25.92 9.56 -7.64
C GLU A 101 -25.85 8.04 -7.47
N ILE A 102 -25.55 7.60 -6.25
CA ILE A 102 -25.40 6.18 -5.93
C ILE A 102 -26.79 5.55 -5.95
N ASN A 103 -26.96 4.58 -6.84
CA ASN A 103 -28.15 3.75 -6.93
C ASN A 103 -27.74 2.29 -7.17
N ARG A 104 -28.73 1.39 -7.11
CA ARG A 104 -28.48 -0.06 -7.26
C ARG A 104 -27.86 -0.44 -8.60
N THR A 105 -28.11 0.32 -9.66
CA THR A 105 -27.51 0.08 -10.98
C THR A 105 -26.03 0.40 -10.94
N VAL A 106 -25.66 1.59 -10.46
CA VAL A 106 -24.25 2.01 -10.34
C VAL A 106 -23.47 1.08 -9.41
N GLN A 107 -24.08 0.63 -8.31
CA GLN A 107 -23.47 -0.36 -7.41
C GLN A 107 -23.23 -1.69 -8.11
N LYS A 108 -24.22 -2.18 -8.87
CA LYS A 108 -24.09 -3.42 -9.63
C LYS A 108 -23.06 -3.30 -10.76
N ASP A 109 -22.93 -2.13 -11.38
CA ASP A 109 -21.92 -1.89 -12.41
C ASP A 109 -20.51 -1.92 -11.82
N ILE A 110 -20.30 -1.34 -10.63
CA ILE A 110 -19.06 -1.48 -9.87
C ILE A 110 -18.81 -2.94 -9.48
N GLU A 111 -19.83 -3.66 -9.01
CA GLU A 111 -19.70 -5.09 -8.71
C GLU A 111 -19.37 -5.93 -9.95
N ASN A 112 -19.88 -5.60 -11.13
CA ASN A 112 -19.55 -6.32 -12.35
C ASN A 112 -18.16 -5.96 -12.88
N LEU A 113 -17.78 -4.69 -12.78
CA LEU A 113 -16.49 -4.18 -13.24
C LEU A 113 -15.34 -4.64 -12.34
N PHE A 114 -15.60 -4.83 -11.05
CA PHE A 114 -14.59 -5.14 -10.03
C PHE A 114 -14.86 -6.45 -9.26
N GLY A 115 -15.84 -7.26 -9.68
CA GLY A 115 -16.42 -8.36 -8.89
C GLY A 115 -15.48 -9.45 -8.43
N GLU A 116 -14.60 -9.94 -9.31
CA GLU A 116 -13.50 -10.86 -8.94
C GLU A 116 -12.15 -10.12 -8.82
N PHE A 117 -12.13 -8.84 -9.19
CA PHE A 117 -10.94 -7.98 -9.32
C PHE A 117 -10.61 -7.21 -8.04
N TYR A 118 -11.03 -7.71 -6.88
CA TYR A 118 -10.80 -6.99 -5.64
C TYR A 118 -9.31 -6.77 -5.42
N ALA A 119 -9.02 -5.48 -5.26
CA ALA A 119 -8.20 -4.90 -4.22
C ALA A 119 -6.96 -5.72 -3.85
N GLY A 120 -5.77 -5.21 -4.22
CA GLY A 120 -4.54 -5.90 -3.88
C GLY A 120 -4.50 -6.22 -2.38
N ILE A 121 -4.26 -7.49 -2.04
CA ILE A 121 -4.12 -7.91 -0.65
C ILE A 121 -2.83 -7.28 -0.14
N CYS A 122 -2.93 -6.53 0.94
CA CYS A 122 -1.81 -5.80 1.51
C CYS A 122 -1.34 -6.49 2.78
N GLU A 123 -0.03 -6.71 2.88
CA GLU A 123 0.62 -7.12 4.12
C GLU A 123 1.76 -6.16 4.45
N GLU A 124 2.00 -5.97 5.73
CA GLU A 124 3.07 -5.10 6.25
C GLU A 124 4.08 -5.95 7.05
N VAL A 125 5.35 -5.55 6.92
CA VAL A 125 6.48 -6.02 7.72
C VAL A 125 7.25 -4.81 8.22
N ARG A 126 7.54 -4.78 9.51
CA ARG A 126 8.38 -3.77 10.16
C ARG A 126 9.72 -4.39 10.50
N ALA A 127 10.80 -3.66 10.23
CA ALA A 127 12.15 -4.04 10.59
C ALA A 127 12.96 -2.77 10.93
N TYR A 128 14.25 -2.94 11.20
CA TYR A 128 15.13 -1.85 11.64
C TYR A 128 16.43 -1.83 10.84
N GLY A 129 17.05 -0.65 10.77
CA GLY A 129 18.39 -0.49 10.21
C GLY A 129 19.48 -1.21 11.02
N HIS A 130 20.69 -1.21 10.47
CA HIS A 130 21.88 -1.75 11.13
C HIS A 130 23.14 -1.10 10.55
N GLU A 131 24.18 -0.90 11.38
CA GLU A 131 25.46 -0.29 10.99
C GLU A 131 26.21 -0.99 9.83
N ASN A 132 25.77 -2.20 9.45
CA ASN A 132 26.37 -3.02 8.41
C ASN A 132 25.46 -3.16 7.17
N VAL A 133 24.35 -2.41 7.10
CA VAL A 133 23.55 -2.32 5.88
C VAL A 133 24.40 -1.69 4.77
N LEU A 134 24.66 -2.48 3.72
CA LEU A 134 25.44 -2.03 2.56
C LEU A 134 24.57 -1.82 1.32
N SER A 135 23.51 -2.63 1.17
CA SER A 135 22.60 -2.63 0.03
C SER A 135 23.31 -2.69 -1.33
N ARG A 136 24.18 -3.68 -1.55
CA ARG A 136 25.02 -3.80 -2.76
C ARG A 136 24.69 -5.00 -3.63
N HIS A 137 23.87 -5.93 -3.14
CA HIS A 137 23.57 -7.13 -3.89
C HIS A 137 22.76 -6.78 -5.16
N LYS A 138 23.18 -7.37 -6.30
CA LYS A 138 22.68 -7.00 -7.64
C LYS A 138 21.39 -7.69 -8.03
N MET A 139 21.04 -8.78 -7.34
CA MET A 139 19.95 -9.66 -7.75
C MET A 139 18.86 -9.82 -6.70
N THR A 140 19.09 -9.37 -5.47
CA THR A 140 18.14 -9.54 -4.37
C THR A 140 18.21 -8.37 -3.40
N PHE A 141 17.14 -8.19 -2.63
CA PHE A 141 17.20 -7.57 -1.31
C PHE A 141 16.48 -8.47 -0.30
N GLU A 142 16.80 -8.29 0.98
CA GLU A 142 16.37 -9.16 2.07
C GLU A 142 16.06 -8.37 3.34
N VAL A 143 15.07 -8.83 4.09
CA VAL A 143 14.78 -8.40 5.45
C VAL A 143 14.69 -9.66 6.32
N THR A 144 15.25 -9.61 7.52
CA THR A 144 15.39 -10.77 8.41
C THR A 144 14.94 -10.46 9.83
N LYS A 145 14.46 -11.49 10.54
CA LYS A 145 14.20 -11.47 11.97
C LYS A 145 15.47 -11.51 12.83
N ASP A 146 16.58 -11.99 12.27
CA ASP A 146 17.89 -11.97 12.94
C ASP A 146 18.28 -10.51 13.29
N ASP A 147 18.87 -10.30 14.46
CA ASP A 147 19.36 -9.01 14.92
C ASP A 147 20.79 -8.73 14.43
N HIS A 148 21.49 -9.78 13.98
CA HIS A 148 22.88 -9.73 13.59
C HIS A 148 23.06 -9.60 12.08
N LEU A 149 23.74 -8.54 11.66
CA LEU A 149 24.16 -8.36 10.26
C LEU A 149 25.67 -8.23 10.13
N THR A 150 26.28 -9.10 9.34
CA THR A 150 27.68 -8.96 8.91
C THR A 150 27.80 -8.19 7.60
N LYS A 151 28.97 -7.60 7.33
CA LYS A 151 29.25 -6.93 6.04
C LYS A 151 29.22 -7.85 4.81
N LYS A 152 29.13 -9.17 5.00
CA LYS A 152 28.92 -10.13 3.89
C LYS A 152 27.45 -10.21 3.47
N GLY A 153 26.51 -9.86 4.35
CA GLY A 153 25.07 -9.83 4.07
C GLY A 153 24.67 -8.59 3.27
N ASP A 154 25.26 -8.40 2.09
CA ASP A 154 25.11 -7.16 1.32
C ASP A 154 23.75 -7.02 0.60
N CYS A 155 22.88 -8.04 0.69
CA CYS A 155 21.48 -7.98 0.29
C CYS A 155 20.53 -7.53 1.40
N ILE A 156 20.94 -7.60 2.68
CA ILE A 156 20.07 -7.30 3.81
C ILE A 156 19.94 -5.78 3.96
N ILE A 157 18.70 -5.32 4.02
CA ILE A 157 18.33 -3.90 4.17
C ILE A 157 17.60 -3.61 5.49
N GLY A 158 17.22 -4.65 6.24
CA GLY A 158 16.60 -4.54 7.55
C GLY A 158 16.75 -5.82 8.37
N VAL A 159 16.93 -5.64 9.68
CA VAL A 159 17.06 -6.68 10.72
C VAL A 159 15.92 -6.55 11.73
N ASN A 160 15.80 -7.48 12.68
CA ASN A 160 14.75 -7.43 13.72
C ASN A 160 13.34 -7.29 13.13
N ALA A 161 13.05 -8.00 12.04
CA ALA A 161 11.73 -7.99 11.44
C ALA A 161 10.65 -8.51 12.41
N ASP A 162 9.44 -7.97 12.34
CA ASP A 162 8.30 -8.46 13.11
C ASP A 162 7.69 -9.75 12.53
N LYS A 163 7.98 -10.05 11.27
CA LYS A 163 7.40 -11.15 10.49
C LYS A 163 8.37 -11.67 9.43
N SER A 164 8.34 -12.98 9.17
CA SER A 164 9.02 -13.62 8.03
C SER A 164 8.01 -14.06 6.96
N VAL A 165 8.47 -14.72 5.88
CA VAL A 165 7.54 -15.24 4.85
C VAL A 165 6.50 -16.22 5.40
N ALA A 166 6.84 -16.99 6.44
CA ALA A 166 5.91 -17.91 7.08
C ALA A 166 4.77 -17.19 7.82
N GLY A 167 4.99 -15.95 8.26
CA GLY A 167 4.03 -15.19 9.05
C GLY A 167 2.97 -14.41 8.26
N PHE A 168 3.03 -14.40 6.92
CA PHE A 168 1.97 -13.79 6.09
C PHE A 168 0.67 -14.61 6.15
N SER A 169 -0.48 -13.95 5.95
CA SER A 169 -1.77 -14.63 5.88
C SER A 169 -1.85 -15.64 4.72
N GLU A 170 -2.62 -16.72 4.92
CA GLU A 170 -2.80 -17.74 3.87
C GLU A 170 -3.44 -17.15 2.60
N LYS A 171 -4.40 -16.24 2.75
CA LYS A 171 -5.03 -15.52 1.62
C LYS A 171 -3.98 -14.77 0.77
N PHE A 172 -3.02 -14.09 1.42
CA PHE A 172 -1.91 -13.41 0.74
C PHE A 172 -0.97 -14.39 0.05
N LYS A 173 -0.56 -15.47 0.75
CA LYS A 173 0.31 -16.53 0.18
C LYS A 173 -0.34 -17.23 -1.02
N ASP A 174 -1.62 -17.57 -0.94
CA ASP A 174 -2.38 -18.20 -2.03
C ASP A 174 -2.50 -17.27 -3.24
N THR A 175 -2.56 -15.96 -3.01
CA THR A 175 -2.60 -14.97 -4.09
C THR A 175 -1.22 -14.82 -4.74
N LEU A 176 -0.14 -14.88 -3.98
CA LEU A 176 1.23 -14.93 -4.50
C LEU A 176 1.54 -16.19 -5.31
N LYS A 177 1.01 -17.35 -4.88
CA LYS A 177 1.24 -18.65 -5.53
C LYS A 177 0.46 -18.86 -6.83
N HIS A 178 0.09 -17.78 -7.51
CA HIS A 178 -0.62 -17.83 -8.79
C HIS A 178 0.28 -17.39 -9.95
N ALA A 179 0.16 -18.01 -11.12
CA ALA A 179 1.01 -17.72 -12.28
C ALA A 179 0.90 -16.28 -12.80
N ASN A 180 -0.29 -15.68 -12.68
CA ASN A 180 -0.59 -14.30 -13.07
C ASN A 180 -0.58 -13.32 -11.88
N SER A 181 0.14 -13.66 -10.82
CA SER A 181 0.24 -12.82 -9.63
C SER A 181 1.27 -11.71 -9.82
N PHE A 182 0.88 -10.48 -9.53
CA PHE A 182 1.75 -9.31 -9.51
C PHE A 182 1.91 -8.79 -8.09
N VAL A 183 3.09 -8.25 -7.80
CA VAL A 183 3.43 -7.70 -6.50
C VAL A 183 4.00 -6.31 -6.68
N LYS A 184 3.47 -5.33 -5.94
CA LYS A 184 4.19 -4.09 -5.66
C LYS A 184 4.69 -4.12 -4.24
N ILE A 185 5.93 -3.69 -4.06
CA ILE A 185 6.58 -3.62 -2.76
C ILE A 185 6.98 -2.18 -2.54
N PHE A 186 6.57 -1.62 -1.42
CA PHE A 186 6.93 -0.28 -1.01
C PHE A 186 7.83 -0.36 0.19
N ILE A 187 9.00 0.26 0.09
CA ILE A 187 9.94 0.38 1.19
C ILE A 187 9.87 1.82 1.68
N ILE A 188 9.56 2.01 2.95
CA ILE A 188 9.36 3.31 3.58
C ILE A 188 10.30 3.41 4.78
N CYS A 189 11.07 4.48 4.84
CA CYS A 189 12.02 4.73 5.93
C CYS A 189 12.25 6.24 6.04
N ALA A 190 12.02 6.81 7.23
CA ALA A 190 12.03 8.26 7.45
C ALA A 190 11.18 8.99 6.37
N GLN A 191 11.75 9.95 5.66
CA GLN A 191 11.09 10.66 4.55
C GLN A 191 11.20 9.95 3.19
N PHE A 192 11.90 8.82 3.12
CA PHE A 192 12.18 8.14 1.86
C PHE A 192 11.16 7.05 1.57
N ARG A 193 10.81 6.92 0.30
CA ARG A 193 9.96 5.87 -0.23
C ARG A 193 10.56 5.32 -1.52
N ASP A 194 10.57 4.00 -1.64
CA ASP A 194 10.93 3.30 -2.86
C ASP A 194 9.81 2.33 -3.27
N GLU A 195 9.60 2.18 -4.58
CA GLU A 195 8.59 1.27 -5.16
C GLU A 195 9.29 0.24 -6.04
N ILE A 196 8.95 -1.02 -5.83
CA ILE A 196 9.47 -2.19 -6.55
C ILE A 196 8.29 -2.92 -7.17
N LYS A 197 8.41 -3.29 -8.45
CA LYS A 197 7.46 -4.15 -9.16
C LYS A 197 8.06 -5.53 -9.33
N ALA A 198 7.31 -6.55 -8.96
CA ALA A 198 7.72 -7.95 -9.01
C ALA A 198 6.52 -8.84 -9.36
N LYS A 199 6.76 -10.15 -9.41
CA LYS A 199 5.75 -11.17 -9.67
C LYS A 199 5.72 -12.22 -8.58
N GLY A 200 4.53 -12.76 -8.34
CA GLY A 200 4.38 -14.03 -7.64
C GLY A 200 4.79 -15.20 -8.54
N ASN A 201 4.68 -16.42 -8.00
CA ASN A 201 4.94 -17.64 -8.76
C ASN A 201 4.31 -18.86 -8.09
N GLU A 202 3.83 -19.81 -8.88
CA GLU A 202 3.30 -21.10 -8.38
C GLU A 202 4.34 -21.92 -7.60
N ASN A 203 5.64 -21.72 -7.85
CA ASN A 203 6.72 -22.43 -7.17
C ASN A 203 7.22 -21.73 -5.89
N LEU A 204 6.52 -20.71 -5.39
CA LEU A 204 6.86 -20.09 -4.11
C LEU A 204 6.53 -21.06 -2.97
N ILE A 205 7.50 -21.29 -2.07
CA ILE A 205 7.36 -22.24 -0.96
C ILE A 205 6.76 -21.52 0.26
N LEU A 206 7.36 -20.39 0.67
CA LEU A 206 6.89 -19.47 1.73
C LEU A 206 6.85 -20.09 3.13
N THR A 207 7.83 -20.91 3.48
CA THR A 207 7.89 -21.61 4.78
C THR A 207 9.00 -21.13 5.70
N ASN A 208 9.89 -20.24 5.24
CA ASN A 208 10.99 -19.79 6.08
C ASN A 208 10.52 -18.92 7.27
N GLU A 209 11.02 -19.22 8.45
CA GLU A 209 10.60 -18.59 9.72
C GLU A 209 11.42 -17.35 10.09
N GLU A 210 12.45 -16.98 9.30
CA GLU A 210 13.39 -15.91 9.62
C GLU A 210 13.45 -14.80 8.56
N ASP A 211 13.51 -15.16 7.28
CA ASP A 211 13.86 -14.22 6.21
C ASP A 211 12.73 -13.97 5.22
N ILE A 212 12.80 -12.81 4.56
CA ILE A 212 12.00 -12.42 3.40
C ILE A 212 12.95 -11.95 2.30
N VAL A 213 12.95 -12.66 1.17
CA VAL A 213 13.85 -12.36 0.04
C VAL A 213 13.05 -12.01 -1.22
N VAL A 214 13.40 -10.90 -1.85
CA VAL A 214 12.88 -10.48 -3.16
C VAL A 214 13.97 -10.60 -4.20
N ARG A 215 13.64 -11.13 -5.39
CA ARG A 215 14.63 -11.50 -6.41
C ARG A 215 14.32 -10.89 -7.76
N LYS A 216 15.36 -10.44 -8.49
CA LYS A 216 15.26 -10.10 -9.92
C LYS A 216 15.20 -11.34 -10.81
N SER A 217 15.79 -12.45 -10.36
CA SER A 217 15.75 -13.74 -11.07
C SER A 217 14.40 -14.43 -10.93
N LYS A 218 14.20 -15.53 -11.68
CA LYS A 218 13.06 -16.46 -11.52
C LYS A 218 13.29 -17.58 -10.48
N TRP A 219 14.48 -17.65 -9.90
CA TRP A 219 14.82 -18.68 -8.90
C TRP A 219 13.98 -18.49 -7.63
N THR A 220 13.56 -19.60 -7.01
CA THR A 220 12.81 -19.61 -5.76
C THR A 220 13.48 -20.54 -4.74
N ASP A 221 13.42 -20.13 -3.47
CA ASP A 221 13.67 -20.93 -2.28
C ASP A 221 12.57 -20.67 -1.24
N ASP A 222 12.70 -21.28 -0.06
CA ASP A 222 11.78 -21.16 1.07
C ASP A 222 11.60 -19.72 1.58
N ARG A 223 12.59 -18.85 1.37
CA ARG A 223 12.61 -17.43 1.76
C ARG A 223 12.05 -16.48 0.70
N THR A 224 11.88 -16.95 -0.53
CA THR A 224 11.52 -16.09 -1.67
C THR A 224 10.06 -15.67 -1.57
N ILE A 225 9.78 -14.36 -1.49
CA ILE A 225 8.40 -13.83 -1.50
C ILE A 225 7.98 -13.34 -2.88
N ALA A 226 8.93 -12.87 -3.71
CA ALA A 226 8.66 -12.36 -5.04
C ALA A 226 9.87 -12.53 -5.98
N ILE A 227 9.58 -12.75 -7.26
CA ILE A 227 10.57 -12.93 -8.33
C ILE A 227 10.39 -11.89 -9.43
N MET A 228 11.34 -11.83 -10.38
CA MET A 228 11.29 -10.88 -11.50
C MET A 228 11.12 -9.41 -11.07
N ALA A 229 11.69 -9.06 -9.92
CA ALA A 229 11.72 -7.69 -9.44
C ALA A 229 12.50 -6.77 -10.38
N ASP A 230 12.00 -5.54 -10.57
CA ASP A 230 12.71 -4.49 -11.31
C ASP A 230 13.92 -3.93 -10.55
N LYS A 231 13.90 -4.02 -9.22
CA LYS A 231 14.96 -3.57 -8.30
C LYS A 231 15.50 -4.67 -7.40
N ALA A 232 16.80 -4.59 -7.09
CA ALA A 232 17.49 -5.30 -6.02
C ALA A 232 18.04 -4.30 -4.99
N ALA A 233 18.79 -4.78 -3.99
CA ALA A 233 19.39 -3.94 -2.96
C ALA A 233 20.24 -2.81 -3.57
N ILE A 234 21.02 -3.09 -4.62
CA ILE A 234 21.85 -2.07 -5.29
C ILE A 234 21.06 -0.94 -5.96
N ASP A 235 19.78 -1.19 -6.28
CA ASP A 235 18.92 -0.27 -7.02
C ASP A 235 18.13 0.68 -6.10
N LEU A 236 18.20 0.46 -4.78
CA LEU A 236 17.48 1.27 -3.79
C LEU A 236 18.05 2.68 -3.66
N ASN A 237 17.20 3.62 -3.24
CA ASN A 237 17.59 5.00 -2.97
C ASN A 237 18.79 5.08 -2.02
N LYS A 238 19.89 5.71 -2.47
CA LYS A 238 21.14 5.79 -1.70
C LYS A 238 21.03 6.55 -0.38
N GLU A 239 20.19 7.57 -0.31
CA GLU A 239 19.96 8.33 0.93
C GLU A 239 19.11 7.51 1.91
N MET A 240 18.17 6.70 1.41
CA MET A 240 17.47 5.71 2.24
C MET A 240 18.44 4.68 2.81
N VAL A 241 19.31 4.10 1.97
CA VAL A 241 20.33 3.12 2.43
C VAL A 241 21.24 3.72 3.49
N LYS A 242 21.62 5.00 3.35
CA LYS A 242 22.40 5.71 4.36
C LYS A 242 21.64 5.86 5.68
N ALA A 243 20.36 6.18 5.65
CA ALA A 243 19.52 6.26 6.86
C ALA A 243 19.40 4.90 7.57
N LEU A 244 19.33 3.80 6.81
CA LEU A 244 19.28 2.43 7.32
C LEU A 244 20.59 1.96 7.98
N THR A 245 21.68 2.75 7.93
CA THR A 245 22.89 2.44 8.72
C THR A 245 22.74 2.78 10.21
N ASP A 246 21.69 3.53 10.57
CA ASP A 246 21.31 3.75 11.96
C ASP A 246 20.34 2.64 12.42
N LYS A 247 20.64 2.05 13.58
CA LYS A 247 19.87 0.94 14.18
C LYS A 247 18.49 1.38 14.69
N ASP A 248 18.31 2.66 14.99
CA ASP A 248 17.05 3.20 15.51
C ASP A 248 16.09 3.59 14.37
N THR A 249 16.55 3.50 13.12
CA THR A 249 15.73 3.77 11.92
C THR A 249 14.79 2.61 11.64
N GLU A 250 13.49 2.84 11.78
CA GLU A 250 12.45 1.89 11.36
C GLU A 250 12.33 1.86 9.83
N ILE A 251 12.17 0.65 9.28
CA ILE A 251 11.82 0.39 7.89
C ILE A 251 10.50 -0.36 7.84
N ILE A 252 9.57 0.14 7.02
CA ILE A 252 8.26 -0.47 6.79
C ILE A 252 8.21 -0.97 5.35
N LEU A 253 7.98 -2.26 5.17
CA LEU A 253 7.75 -2.88 3.88
C LEU A 253 6.26 -3.21 3.73
N LYS A 254 5.63 -2.63 2.71
CA LYS A 254 4.25 -2.95 2.34
C LYS A 254 4.24 -3.74 1.04
N PHE A 255 3.69 -4.94 1.09
CA PHE A 255 3.54 -5.82 -0.06
C PHE A 255 2.08 -5.82 -0.50
N VAL A 256 1.82 -5.48 -1.75
CA VAL A 256 0.48 -5.47 -2.33
C VAL A 256 0.46 -6.46 -3.48
N VAL A 257 -0.33 -7.52 -3.33
CA VAL A 257 -0.46 -8.60 -4.33
C VAL A 257 -1.84 -8.61 -4.96
N TRP A 258 -1.90 -8.75 -6.29
CA TRP A 258 -3.16 -8.91 -7.02
C TRP A 258 -2.96 -9.87 -8.20
N ARG A 259 -4.07 -10.29 -8.82
CA ARG A 259 -4.10 -11.14 -10.00
C ARG A 259 -4.60 -10.33 -11.20
N GLU A 260 -4.01 -10.56 -12.37
CA GLU A 260 -4.59 -10.18 -13.67
C GLU A 260 -5.38 -11.33 -14.29
#